data_AF-K2BQA7-F1
#
_entry.id   AF-K2BQA7-F1
#
_cell.length_a   1.000
_cell.length_b   1.000
_cell.length_c   1.000
_cell.angle_alpha   90.00
_cell.angle_beta   90.00
_cell.angle_gamma   90.00
#
_symmetry.space_group_name_H-M   'P 1'
#
loop_
_entity.id
_entity.type
_entity.pdbx_description
1 polymer ?
#
loop_
_entity_poly.entity_id
_entity_poly.type
_entity_poly.pdbx_seq_one_letter_code
_entity_poly.pdbx_strand_id
1 'polypeptide(L)' 'MPIVKRSPTSPGRRAVISVIDKTLHRGKPHKPLLAKKSKTGGRNNQGRITTRH' A
#
# COMPACT_ATOMS: atom_id res chain seq x y z
N MET A 1 -4.94 16.10 -4.11
CA MET A 1 -4.22 15.33 -3.07
C MET A 1 -2.87 15.99 -2.84
N PRO A 2 -2.53 16.47 -1.62
CA PRO A 2 -1.24 17.12 -1.41
C PRO A 2 -0.11 16.10 -1.42
N ILE A 3 0.92 16.42 -2.21
CA ILE A 3 2.15 15.67 -2.34
C ILE A 3 3.14 16.24 -1.32
N VAL A 4 3.67 15.38 -0.42
CA VAL A 4 4.60 15.79 0.63
C VAL A 4 5.96 15.15 0.41
N LYS A 5 7.00 15.97 0.22
CA LYS A 5 8.39 15.52 0.21
C LYS A 5 8.83 15.19 1.64
N ARG A 6 9.43 14.02 1.85
CA ARG A 6 9.91 13.59 3.17
C ARG A 6 11.26 14.25 3.51
N SER A 7 11.48 14.53 4.79
CA SER A 7 12.78 15.02 5.28
C SER A 7 13.88 13.97 5.03
N PRO A 8 15.07 14.37 4.57
CA PRO A 8 16.14 13.45 4.19
C PRO A 8 16.93 12.94 5.41
N THR A 9 16.27 12.25 6.33
CA THR A 9 16.91 11.71 7.55
C THR A 9 17.74 10.45 7.29
N SER A 10 17.62 9.83 6.11
CA SER A 10 18.44 8.71 5.65
C SER A 10 18.55 8.72 4.11
N PRO A 11 19.56 8.06 3.50
CA PRO A 11 19.75 8.06 2.04
C PRO A 11 18.51 7.61 1.26
N GLY A 12 17.84 6.54 1.72
CA GLY A 12 16.64 6.00 1.09
C GLY A 12 15.42 6.94 1.14
N ARG A 13 15.39 7.93 2.05
CA ARG A 13 14.25 8.86 2.18
C ARG A 13 14.36 10.11 1.30
N ARG A 14 15.55 10.39 0.72
CA ARG A 14 15.84 11.65 0.01
C ARG A 14 14.90 11.94 -1.17
N ALA A 15 14.54 10.89 -1.92
CA ALA A 15 13.65 10.97 -3.07
C ALA A 15 12.21 10.50 -2.77
N VAL A 16 11.89 10.21 -1.50
CA VAL A 16 10.58 9.68 -1.13
C VAL A 16 9.53 10.78 -1.14
N ILE A 17 8.53 10.56 -1.98
CA ILE A 17 7.33 11.38 -2.08
C ILE A 17 6.17 10.58 -1.49
N SER A 18 5.40 11.18 -0.59
CA SER A 18 4.21 10.56 0.00
C SER A 18 2.96 11.35 -0.38
N VAL A 19 1.89 10.64 -0.72
CA VAL A 19 0.56 11.22 -0.90
C VAL A 19 -0.15 11.18 0.45
N ILE A 20 -0.51 12.34 0.99
CA ILE A 20 -1.19 12.43 2.30
C ILE A 20 -2.53 13.12 2.08
N ASP A 21 -3.62 12.45 2.39
CA ASP A 21 -4.93 13.10 2.46
C ASP A 21 -5.25 13.47 3.90
N LYS A 22 -5.36 14.77 4.18
CA LYS A 22 -5.68 15.28 5.53
C LYS A 22 -7.15 15.07 5.90
N THR A 23 -8.02 14.88 4.91
CA THR A 23 -9.47 14.71 5.09
C THR A 23 -9.87 13.24 5.28
N LEU A 24 -8.98 12.30 4.95
CA LEU A 24 -9.24 10.88 5.09
C LEU A 24 -9.32 10.46 6.56
N HIS A 25 -10.38 9.72 6.90
CA HIS A 25 -10.60 9.15 8.23
C HIS A 25 -9.44 8.22 8.64
N ARG A 26 -8.85 8.46 9.82
CA ARG A 26 -7.64 7.75 10.30
C ARG A 26 -7.88 6.55 11.21
N GLY A 27 -9.13 6.32 11.63
CA GLY A 27 -9.50 5.18 12.49
C GLY A 27 -9.66 3.87 11.73
N LYS A 28 -10.19 2.84 12.41
CA LYS A 28 -10.41 1.51 11.83
C LYS A 28 -11.49 1.56 10.73
N PRO A 29 -11.36 0.75 9.67
CA PRO A 29 -12.41 0.62 8.66
C PRO A 29 -13.69 0.00 9.25
N HIS A 30 -14.83 0.27 8.62
CA HIS A 30 -16.13 -0.24 9.03
C HIS A 30 -16.21 -1.77 8.85
N LYS A 31 -16.15 -2.51 9.97
CA LYS A 31 -15.98 -3.98 9.99
C LYS A 31 -16.99 -4.77 9.14
N PRO A 32 -18.31 -4.50 9.18
CA PRO A 32 -19.28 -5.23 8.36
C PRO A 32 -19.06 -5.17 6.84
N LEU A 33 -18.30 -4.19 6.35
CA LEU A 33 -18.05 -4.02 4.91
C LEU A 33 -16.70 -4.62 4.47
N LEU A 34 -16.04 -5.39 5.34
CA LEU A 34 -14.74 -5.98 5.07
C LEU A 34 -14.85 -7.46 4.69
N ALA A 35 -14.04 -7.87 3.72
CA ALA A 35 -13.81 -9.27 3.36
C ALA A 35 -12.32 -9.60 3.43
N LYS A 36 -11.99 -10.87 3.68
CA LYS A 36 -10.61 -11.35 3.69
C LYS A 36 -10.06 -11.35 2.26
N LYS A 37 -8.95 -10.64 2.03
CA LYS A 37 -8.18 -10.69 0.78
C LYS A 37 -6.90 -11.50 1.00
N SER A 38 -6.85 -12.73 0.49
CA SER A 38 -5.63 -13.55 0.49
C SER A 38 -4.67 -13.08 -0.59
N LYS A 39 -3.36 -13.12 -0.31
CA LYS A 39 -2.31 -12.83 -1.30
C LYS A 39 -2.04 -14.09 -2.12
N THR A 40 -1.98 -13.96 -3.44
CA THR A 40 -1.65 -15.07 -4.36
C THR A 40 -0.15 -15.18 -4.65
N GLY A 41 0.62 -14.11 -4.42
CA GLY A 41 2.07 -14.10 -4.68
C GLY A 41 2.43 -14.36 -6.14
N GLY A 42 1.53 -14.05 -7.08
CA GLY A 42 1.70 -14.29 -8.52
C GLY A 42 1.50 -15.74 -8.97
N ARG A 43 0.99 -16.61 -8.09
CA ARG A 43 0.68 -18.00 -8.40
C ARG A 43 -0.80 -18.20 -8.76
N ASN A 44 -1.04 -19.17 -9.65
CA ASN A 44 -2.39 -19.61 -10.00
C ASN A 44 -2.88 -20.76 -9.10
N ASN A 45 -4.07 -21.30 -9.39
CA ASN A 45 -4.68 -22.41 -8.67
C ASN A 45 -3.93 -23.75 -8.79
N GLN A 46 -3.02 -23.92 -9.76
CA GLN A 46 -2.11 -25.08 -9.82
C GLN A 46 -0.76 -24.82 -9.12
N GLY A 47 -0.62 -23.70 -8.40
CA GLY A 47 0.62 -23.33 -7.70
C GLY A 47 1.75 -22.82 -8.61
N ARG A 48 1.48 -22.66 -9.92
CA ARG A 48 2.46 -22.20 -10.90
C ARG A 48 2.52 -20.68 -10.94
N ILE A 49 3.72 -20.13 -11.14
CA ILE A 49 3.92 -18.68 -11.32
C ILE A 49 3.34 -18.28 -12.67
N THR A 50 2.38 -17.36 -12.64
CA THR A 50 1.72 -16.82 -13.86
C THR A 50 2.00 -15.33 -14.06
N THR A 51 2.32 -14.60 -12.99
CA THR A 51 2.77 -13.20 -13.08
C THR A 51 4.12 -13.04 -12.36
N ARG A 52 5.10 -12.44 -13.05
CA ARG A 52 6.40 -12.06 -12.46
C ARG A 52 6.36 -10.61 -11.95
N HIS A 53 7.45 -10.18 -11.29
CA HIS A 53 7.61 -8.92 -10.54
C HIS A 53 7.08 -7.68 -11.28
#